data_AF-A0A7C3KXQ3-F1
#
_entry.id   AF-A0A7C3KXQ3-F1
#
_cell.length_a   1.000
_cell.length_b   1.000
_cell.length_c   1.000
_cell.angle_alpha   90.00
_cell.angle_beta   90.00
_cell.angle_gamma   90.00
#
_symmetry.space_group_name_H-M   'P 1'
#
loop_
_entity.id
_entity.type
_entity.pdbx_description
1 polymer ?
#
loop_
_entity_poly.entity_id
_entity_poly.type
_entity_poly.pdbx_seq_one_letter_code
_entity_poly.pdbx_strand_id
1 'polypeptide(L)'
;MPTRTQLSLALLAASLAFASACEQKSPAPSTATTTPTAPAPATDPAATNAGPEYLAIHTTLPKELLDAEGGKGAALSAALAQHSPTFQRLLDATKRPDCDFGVDRSAGFDAMMPHLGKVRGIARALRADAERALAAGDLDAAAQLASAMIRFARHINLRSETIIEWLVAGAVGGMGAKFVTEHPQLAKATWKTDIQQAITEATPGDPFGLKRTLKAERAVAVRSLRENKVPDMSGMGGRNWKTVPQAERDQIANDLEKLWDRVLEAWDAPDAQAKLNALVREADSSPMKGLLPAIDKVYKSVESLQSDFSAANAILR
;
A
#
# COMPACT_ATOMS: atom_id res chain seq x y z
N MET A 1 -27.73 -36.93 6.67
CA MET A 1 -27.89 -35.59 6.04
C MET A 1 -26.90 -34.65 6.70
N PRO A 2 -25.74 -34.36 6.07
CA PRO A 2 -24.72 -33.53 6.69
C PRO A 2 -25.13 -32.05 6.61
N THR A 3 -25.05 -31.38 7.74
CA THR A 3 -25.35 -29.95 7.92
C THR A 3 -24.43 -29.11 7.04
N ARG A 4 -25.06 -28.35 6.13
CA ARG A 4 -24.45 -27.26 5.36
C ARG A 4 -23.78 -26.26 6.31
N THR A 5 -22.82 -25.52 5.74
CA THR A 5 -22.32 -24.20 6.19
C THR A 5 -21.09 -24.19 7.13
N GLN A 6 -19.94 -24.61 6.61
CA GLN A 6 -18.68 -23.91 6.91
C GLN A 6 -18.12 -23.38 5.60
N LEU A 7 -18.22 -22.07 5.42
CA LEU A 7 -17.96 -21.34 4.18
C LEU A 7 -17.07 -20.15 4.55
N SER A 8 -15.79 -20.24 4.17
CA SER A 8 -14.78 -19.24 4.48
C SER A 8 -14.73 -18.19 3.36
N LEU A 9 -14.94 -16.92 3.71
CA LEU A 9 -14.85 -15.79 2.79
C LEU A 9 -13.36 -15.47 2.52
N ALA A 10 -12.76 -16.17 1.57
CA ALA A 10 -11.33 -16.05 1.22
C ALA A 10 -10.96 -14.77 0.43
N LEU A 11 -11.92 -13.88 0.12
CA LEU A 11 -11.69 -12.75 -0.79
C LEU A 11 -10.71 -11.69 -0.24
N LEU A 12 -10.86 -11.31 1.04
CA LEU A 12 -9.96 -10.36 1.71
C LEU A 12 -8.74 -11.05 2.34
N ALA A 13 -8.87 -12.34 2.67
CA ALA A 13 -7.74 -13.13 3.17
C ALA A 13 -6.74 -13.45 2.06
N ALA A 14 -7.20 -13.61 0.81
CA ALA A 14 -6.32 -13.79 -0.34
C ALA A 14 -5.48 -12.55 -0.62
N SER A 15 -6.03 -11.34 -0.58
CA SER A 15 -5.22 -10.12 -0.72
C SER A 15 -4.13 -10.01 0.36
N LEU A 16 -4.35 -10.54 1.57
CA LEU A 16 -3.33 -10.67 2.62
C LEU A 16 -2.37 -11.86 2.46
N ALA A 17 -2.81 -12.99 1.92
CA ALA A 17 -1.98 -14.19 1.68
C ALA A 17 -1.05 -14.04 0.47
N PHE A 18 -1.49 -13.32 -0.57
CA PHE A 18 -0.71 -13.02 -1.78
C PHE A 18 0.49 -12.09 -1.51
N ALA A 19 0.53 -11.40 -0.36
CA ALA A 19 1.68 -10.58 0.04
C ALA A 19 2.94 -11.41 0.37
N SER A 20 2.81 -12.72 0.67
CA SER A 20 3.94 -13.64 0.91
C SER A 20 4.26 -14.57 -0.27
N ALA A 21 3.43 -14.62 -1.31
CA ALA A 21 3.60 -15.56 -2.42
C ALA A 21 3.14 -14.92 -3.75
N CYS A 22 3.97 -14.09 -4.36
CA CYS A 22 3.80 -13.75 -5.77
C CYS A 22 5.09 -13.21 -6.40
N GLU A 23 5.86 -14.13 -6.98
CA GLU A 23 6.78 -13.86 -8.08
C GLU A 23 6.31 -14.73 -9.26
N GLN A 24 5.32 -14.25 -10.02
CA GLN A 24 4.90 -14.86 -11.27
C GLN A 24 4.89 -13.82 -12.39
N LYS A 25 5.43 -14.24 -13.53
CA LYS A 25 5.74 -13.45 -14.71
C LYS A 25 4.46 -12.98 -15.42
N SER A 26 4.18 -11.67 -15.39
CA SER A 26 3.03 -11.05 -16.05
C SER A 26 3.17 -10.96 -17.58
N PRO A 27 2.08 -11.09 -18.35
CA PRO A 27 2.01 -10.73 -19.78
C PRO A 27 1.78 -9.21 -20.01
N ALA A 28 1.99 -8.76 -21.24
CA ALA A 28 1.98 -7.35 -21.65
C ALA A 28 0.57 -6.71 -21.72
N PRO A 29 0.42 -5.39 -21.47
CA PRO A 29 -0.88 -4.70 -21.44
C PRO A 29 -1.36 -4.23 -22.81
N SER A 30 -2.69 -4.13 -22.96
CA SER A 30 -3.42 -3.58 -24.13
C SER A 30 -3.87 -2.14 -23.86
N THR A 31 -3.78 -1.27 -24.87
CA THR A 31 -4.15 0.15 -24.82
C THR A 31 -5.61 0.39 -25.25
N ALA A 32 -6.32 1.26 -24.53
CA ALA A 32 -7.60 1.84 -24.96
C ALA A 32 -7.56 3.36 -24.76
N THR A 33 -8.13 4.11 -25.71
CA THR A 33 -8.06 5.57 -25.83
C THR A 33 -9.43 6.19 -25.61
N THR A 34 -9.52 7.27 -24.82
CA THR A 34 -10.69 8.16 -24.75
C THR A 34 -10.27 9.62 -24.95
N THR A 35 -11.13 10.40 -25.60
CA THR A 35 -10.88 11.78 -26.07
C THR A 35 -11.49 12.83 -25.12
N PRO A 36 -10.90 14.03 -24.95
CA PRO A 36 -11.20 14.96 -23.85
C PRO A 36 -12.03 16.22 -24.23
N THR A 37 -12.66 16.83 -23.22
CA THR A 37 -13.31 18.16 -23.23
C THR A 37 -12.35 19.23 -22.66
N ALA A 38 -12.33 20.44 -23.22
CA ALA A 38 -11.27 21.46 -23.04
C ALA A 38 -11.25 22.18 -21.66
N PRO A 39 -10.07 22.38 -21.01
CA PRO A 39 -9.93 23.07 -19.73
C PRO A 39 -9.17 24.42 -19.76
N ALA A 40 -9.23 25.11 -18.62
CA ALA A 40 -8.49 26.30 -18.19
C ALA A 40 -6.94 26.12 -18.33
N PRO A 41 -6.10 27.18 -18.22
CA PRO A 41 -4.69 27.12 -18.62
C PRO A 41 -3.94 26.01 -17.86
N ALA A 42 -3.59 24.96 -18.61
CA ALA A 42 -3.10 23.72 -18.06
C ALA A 42 -1.63 23.84 -17.67
N THR A 43 -1.34 23.71 -16.37
CA THR A 43 -0.07 23.11 -15.95
C THR A 43 0.01 21.74 -16.59
N ASP A 44 1.12 21.43 -17.27
CA ASP A 44 1.32 20.14 -17.94
C ASP A 44 1.03 19.00 -16.95
N PRO A 45 -0.06 18.22 -17.14
CA PRO A 45 -0.44 17.15 -16.23
C PRO A 45 0.67 16.09 -16.10
N ALA A 46 1.55 15.96 -17.10
CA ALA A 46 2.69 15.06 -17.04
C ALA A 46 3.75 15.53 -16.02
N ALA A 47 3.84 16.83 -15.74
CA ALA A 47 4.78 17.37 -14.78
C ALA A 47 4.37 17.09 -13.31
N THR A 48 3.08 16.87 -13.05
CA THR A 48 2.54 16.68 -11.70
C THR A 48 2.43 15.22 -11.28
N ASN A 49 2.33 14.27 -12.22
CA ASN A 49 2.20 12.85 -11.94
C ASN A 49 3.58 12.17 -11.75
N ALA A 50 3.84 11.57 -10.60
CA ALA A 50 5.07 10.82 -10.29
C ALA A 50 5.09 9.38 -10.82
N GLY A 51 3.92 8.79 -11.11
CA GLY A 51 3.80 7.36 -11.46
C GLY A 51 4.67 6.93 -12.65
N PRO A 52 4.60 7.61 -13.81
CA PRO A 52 5.45 7.30 -14.95
C PRO A 52 6.95 7.41 -14.64
N GLU A 53 7.35 8.38 -13.81
CA GLU A 53 8.75 8.59 -13.42
C GLU A 53 9.26 7.41 -12.56
N TYR A 54 8.46 6.93 -11.60
CA TYR A 54 8.82 5.73 -10.83
C TYR A 54 8.97 4.49 -11.70
N LEU A 55 8.07 4.30 -12.67
CA LEU A 55 8.14 3.17 -13.57
C LEU A 55 9.38 3.25 -14.47
N ALA A 56 9.72 4.44 -14.96
CA ALA A 56 10.95 4.67 -15.72
C ALA A 56 12.20 4.39 -14.87
N ILE A 57 12.27 4.93 -13.65
CA ILE A 57 13.36 4.69 -12.70
C ILE A 57 13.56 3.19 -12.45
N HIS A 58 12.48 2.45 -12.19
CA HIS A 58 12.55 0.99 -11.98
C HIS A 58 13.20 0.28 -13.18
N THR A 59 12.90 0.68 -14.42
CA THR A 59 13.52 0.04 -15.60
C THR A 59 15.01 0.34 -15.77
N THR A 60 15.49 1.45 -15.18
CA THR A 60 16.90 1.85 -15.27
C THR A 60 17.76 1.29 -14.13
N LEU A 61 17.14 0.91 -13.02
CA LEU A 61 17.87 0.34 -11.89
C LEU A 61 18.18 -1.13 -12.17
N PRO A 62 19.43 -1.57 -11.97
CA PRO A 62 19.80 -2.98 -12.09
C PRO A 62 19.11 -3.82 -11.00
N LYS A 63 18.86 -5.09 -11.30
CA LYS A 63 18.10 -6.01 -10.45
C LYS A 63 18.75 -6.16 -9.06
N GLU A 64 20.07 -6.13 -9.00
CA GLU A 64 20.85 -6.24 -7.77
C GLU A 64 20.56 -5.09 -6.79
N LEU A 65 20.27 -3.89 -7.29
CA LEU A 65 19.85 -2.76 -6.45
C LEU A 65 18.39 -2.88 -6.03
N LEU A 66 17.52 -3.34 -6.93
CA LEU A 66 16.10 -3.54 -6.64
C LEU A 66 15.86 -4.67 -5.64
N ASP A 67 16.74 -5.66 -5.55
CA ASP A 67 16.63 -6.80 -4.63
C ASP A 67 17.51 -6.68 -3.38
N ALA A 68 18.16 -5.52 -3.19
CA ALA A 68 19.02 -5.31 -2.03
C ALA A 68 18.24 -5.41 -0.72
N GLU A 69 18.60 -6.37 0.13
CA GLU A 69 18.10 -6.51 1.51
C GLU A 69 19.00 -5.77 2.50
N GLY A 70 19.25 -4.48 2.24
CA GLY A 70 20.20 -3.63 2.99
C GLY A 70 21.43 -3.22 2.18
N GLY A 71 22.23 -2.30 2.72
CA GLY A 71 23.30 -1.56 2.05
C GLY A 71 24.73 -1.97 2.43
N LYS A 72 24.99 -3.26 2.69
CA LYS A 72 26.32 -3.72 3.12
C LYS A 72 27.13 -4.27 1.94
N GLY A 73 28.39 -3.85 1.87
CA GLY A 73 29.38 -4.37 0.91
C GLY A 73 29.88 -3.32 -0.08
N ALA A 74 31.19 -3.35 -0.36
CA ALA A 74 31.84 -2.36 -1.22
C ALA A 74 31.28 -2.34 -2.65
N ALA A 75 30.95 -3.51 -3.21
CA ALA A 75 30.38 -3.62 -4.56
C ALA A 75 28.98 -2.97 -4.65
N LEU A 76 28.11 -3.23 -3.69
CA LEU A 76 26.78 -2.62 -3.63
C LEU A 76 26.86 -1.10 -3.43
N SER A 77 27.73 -0.64 -2.53
CA SER A 77 27.99 0.79 -2.31
C SER A 77 28.48 1.49 -3.59
N ALA A 78 29.41 0.88 -4.32
CA ALA A 78 29.91 1.40 -5.60
C ALA A 78 28.79 1.45 -6.65
N ALA A 79 27.97 0.40 -6.75
CA ALA A 79 26.84 0.37 -7.68
C ALA A 79 25.80 1.45 -7.35
N LEU A 80 25.41 1.60 -6.08
CA LEU A 80 24.51 2.66 -5.64
C LEU A 80 25.06 4.05 -5.98
N ALA A 81 26.35 4.30 -5.71
CA ALA A 81 26.99 5.57 -6.03
C ALA A 81 27.01 5.87 -7.54
N GLN A 82 27.25 4.87 -8.39
CA GLN A 82 27.17 5.01 -9.86
C GLN A 82 25.78 5.42 -10.35
N HIS A 83 24.73 5.08 -9.60
CA HIS A 83 23.34 5.41 -9.90
C HIS A 83 22.82 6.66 -9.17
N SER A 84 23.68 7.48 -8.56
CA SER A 84 23.26 8.70 -7.84
C SER A 84 22.33 9.63 -8.64
N PRO A 85 22.52 9.86 -9.96
CA PRO A 85 21.59 10.67 -10.75
C PRO A 85 20.17 10.09 -10.81
N THR A 86 20.04 8.76 -10.81
CA THR A 86 18.74 8.08 -10.79
C THR A 86 18.05 8.23 -9.43
N PHE A 87 18.80 8.17 -8.33
CA PHE A 87 18.26 8.46 -6.99
C PHE A 87 17.84 9.92 -6.85
N GLN A 88 18.57 10.88 -7.44
CA GLN A 88 18.15 12.27 -7.44
C GLN A 88 16.80 12.46 -8.13
N ARG A 89 16.61 11.85 -9.30
CA ARG A 89 15.30 11.84 -9.99
C ARG A 89 14.20 11.25 -9.13
N LEU A 90 14.51 10.19 -8.37
CA LEU A 90 13.58 9.55 -7.46
C LEU A 90 13.18 10.48 -6.30
N LEU A 91 14.14 11.16 -5.69
CA LEU A 91 13.89 12.17 -4.66
C LEU A 91 12.96 13.27 -5.19
N ASP A 92 13.24 13.77 -6.39
CA ASP A 92 12.42 14.82 -7.00
C ASP A 92 11.01 14.33 -7.37
N ALA A 93 10.87 13.08 -7.82
CA ALA A 93 9.56 12.47 -8.07
C ALA A 93 8.69 12.37 -6.81
N THR A 94 9.28 12.09 -5.64
CA THR A 94 8.53 12.02 -4.36
C THR A 94 7.99 13.35 -3.87
N LYS A 95 8.46 14.47 -4.42
CA LYS A 95 7.98 15.83 -4.10
C LYS A 95 6.79 16.26 -4.97
N ARG A 96 6.47 15.52 -6.02
CA ARG A 96 5.32 15.84 -6.89
C ARG A 96 4.01 15.69 -6.12
N PRO A 97 2.95 16.44 -6.48
CA PRO A 97 1.69 16.42 -5.73
C PRO A 97 0.80 15.21 -6.06
N ASP A 98 1.01 14.53 -7.19
CA ASP A 98 0.14 13.44 -7.64
C ASP A 98 0.95 12.20 -8.08
N CYS A 99 0.30 11.05 -8.06
CA CYS A 99 0.85 9.78 -8.51
C CYS A 99 -0.26 8.85 -9.01
N ASP A 100 -0.21 8.53 -10.30
CA ASP A 100 -1.03 7.52 -10.95
C ASP A 100 -0.15 6.55 -11.76
N PHE A 101 -0.22 5.27 -11.39
CA PHE A 101 0.49 4.18 -12.05
C PHE A 101 -0.25 3.64 -13.29
N GLY A 102 -1.43 4.18 -13.63
CA GLY A 102 -2.21 3.75 -14.79
C GLY A 102 -2.94 2.43 -14.58
N VAL A 103 -3.36 2.13 -13.34
CA VAL A 103 -4.12 0.91 -13.01
C VAL A 103 -5.57 1.06 -13.52
N ASP A 104 -6.02 0.11 -14.34
CA ASP A 104 -7.42 0.00 -14.73
C ASP A 104 -8.27 -0.56 -13.58
N ARG A 105 -8.78 0.35 -12.75
CA ARG A 105 -9.62 0.03 -11.59
C ARG A 105 -11.03 -0.40 -11.98
N SER A 106 -11.45 -0.18 -13.23
CA SER A 106 -12.76 -0.61 -13.71
C SER A 106 -12.87 -2.13 -13.78
N ALA A 107 -11.74 -2.83 -13.91
CA ALA A 107 -11.65 -4.29 -13.87
C ALA A 107 -11.94 -4.90 -12.48
N GLY A 108 -12.09 -4.09 -11.43
CA GLY A 108 -12.42 -4.58 -10.08
C GLY A 108 -11.33 -5.52 -9.54
N PHE A 109 -11.70 -6.74 -9.15
CA PHE A 109 -10.73 -7.73 -8.66
C PHE A 109 -9.79 -8.27 -9.73
N ASP A 110 -10.13 -8.13 -11.01
CA ASP A 110 -9.26 -8.53 -12.12
C ASP A 110 -8.26 -7.43 -12.49
N ALA A 111 -8.27 -6.29 -11.78
CA ALA A 111 -7.33 -5.20 -12.00
C ALA A 111 -5.88 -5.67 -11.75
N MET A 112 -5.07 -5.62 -12.81
CA MET A 112 -3.66 -5.95 -12.71
C MET A 112 -2.90 -4.82 -12.01
N MET A 113 -2.13 -5.17 -10.98
CA MET A 113 -1.33 -4.22 -10.18
C MET A 113 0.18 -4.49 -10.31
N PRO A 114 0.76 -4.45 -11.53
CA PRO A 114 2.17 -4.78 -11.74
C PRO A 114 3.12 -3.77 -11.11
N HIS A 115 2.64 -2.58 -10.71
CA HIS A 115 3.44 -1.58 -10.01
C HIS A 115 3.83 -2.02 -8.60
N LEU A 116 3.05 -2.88 -7.93
CA LEU A 116 3.32 -3.25 -6.53
C LEU A 116 4.66 -3.94 -6.32
N GLY A 117 5.07 -4.83 -7.24
CA GLY A 117 6.41 -5.43 -7.21
C GLY A 117 7.51 -4.38 -7.43
N LYS A 118 7.27 -3.45 -8.37
CA LYS A 118 8.23 -2.40 -8.74
C LYS A 118 8.48 -1.41 -7.61
N VAL A 119 7.42 -0.94 -6.94
CA VAL A 119 7.55 0.03 -5.84
C VAL A 119 8.25 -0.59 -4.62
N ARG A 120 8.09 -1.90 -4.37
CA ARG A 120 8.86 -2.61 -3.33
C ARG A 120 10.35 -2.63 -3.66
N GLY A 121 10.71 -2.93 -4.91
CA GLY A 121 12.10 -2.90 -5.35
C GLY A 121 12.74 -1.51 -5.23
N ILE A 122 12.00 -0.46 -5.62
CA ILE A 122 12.44 0.93 -5.45
C ILE A 122 12.65 1.27 -3.96
N ALA A 123 11.73 0.87 -3.08
CA ALA A 123 11.86 1.13 -1.65
C ALA A 123 13.09 0.46 -1.03
N ARG A 124 13.39 -0.78 -1.43
CA ARG A 124 14.62 -1.48 -1.03
C ARG A 124 15.88 -0.74 -1.50
N ALA A 125 15.89 -0.29 -2.76
CA ALA A 125 17.00 0.50 -3.30
C ALA A 125 17.19 1.83 -2.54
N LEU A 126 16.10 2.54 -2.20
CA LEU A 126 16.14 3.76 -1.38
C LEU A 126 16.77 3.51 0.00
N ARG A 127 16.34 2.45 0.69
CA ARG A 127 16.91 2.09 1.99
C ARG A 127 18.39 1.75 1.88
N ALA A 128 18.78 0.95 0.88
CA ALA A 128 20.17 0.59 0.68
C ALA A 128 21.06 1.82 0.41
N ASP A 129 20.57 2.80 -0.38
CA ASP A 129 21.28 4.06 -0.61
C ASP A 129 21.36 4.94 0.65
N ALA A 130 20.32 4.92 1.48
CA ALA A 130 20.31 5.65 2.75
C ALA A 130 21.35 5.08 3.73
N GLU A 131 21.45 3.75 3.80
CA GLU A 131 22.48 3.06 4.58
C GLU A 131 23.89 3.36 4.06
N ARG A 132 24.08 3.43 2.73
CA ARG A 132 25.34 3.86 2.11
C ARG A 132 25.70 5.30 2.51
N ALA A 133 24.76 6.23 2.40
CA ALA A 133 24.98 7.64 2.74
C ALA A 133 25.39 7.78 4.22
N LEU A 134 24.73 7.07 5.13
CA LEU A 134 25.12 7.01 6.55
C LEU A 134 26.53 6.46 6.74
N ALA A 135 26.90 5.38 6.05
CA ALA A 135 28.24 4.81 6.14
C ALA A 135 29.33 5.77 5.64
N ALA A 136 28.98 6.68 4.72
CA ALA A 136 29.86 7.76 4.25
C ALA A 136 29.86 8.99 5.18
N GLY A 137 29.07 9.00 6.25
CA GLY A 137 28.90 10.15 7.14
C GLY A 137 28.00 11.26 6.60
N ASP A 138 27.32 11.03 5.47
CA ASP A 138 26.41 11.98 4.84
C ASP A 138 25.00 11.85 5.44
N LEU A 139 24.82 12.51 6.58
CA LEU A 139 23.54 12.52 7.31
C LEU A 139 22.42 13.20 6.51
N ASP A 140 22.74 14.18 5.68
CA ASP A 140 21.76 14.94 4.92
C ASP A 140 21.20 14.14 3.75
N ALA A 141 22.05 13.44 2.99
CA ALA A 141 21.58 12.52 1.96
C ALA A 141 20.76 11.38 2.56
N ALA A 142 21.20 10.80 3.67
CA ALA A 142 20.44 9.77 4.37
C ALA A 142 19.06 10.26 4.85
N ALA A 143 18.99 11.49 5.38
CA ALA A 143 17.73 12.10 5.79
C ALA A 143 16.77 12.35 4.62
N GLN A 144 17.27 12.82 3.47
CA GLN A 144 16.46 13.00 2.26
C GLN A 144 15.90 11.66 1.73
N LEU A 145 16.69 10.59 1.76
CA LEU A 145 16.24 9.26 1.35
C LEU A 145 15.19 8.70 2.32
N ALA A 146 15.34 8.95 3.63
CA ALA A 146 14.35 8.59 4.63
C ALA A 146 13.00 9.31 4.41
N SER A 147 13.02 10.62 4.18
CA SER A 147 11.80 11.38 3.89
C SER A 147 11.17 10.98 2.55
N ALA A 148 11.99 10.63 1.55
CA ALA A 148 11.53 10.12 0.26
C ALA A 148 10.79 8.79 0.39
N MET A 149 11.24 7.85 1.22
CA MET A 149 10.48 6.61 1.48
C MET A 149 9.08 6.90 2.04
N ILE A 150 8.97 7.83 2.98
CA ILE A 150 7.68 8.18 3.61
C ILE A 150 6.75 8.88 2.61
N ARG A 151 7.26 9.82 1.79
CA ARG A 151 6.48 10.46 0.72
C ARG A 151 6.10 9.47 -0.38
N PHE A 152 7.00 8.55 -0.72
CA PHE A 152 6.73 7.52 -1.71
C PHE A 152 5.59 6.59 -1.28
N ALA A 153 5.55 6.22 0.00
CA ALA A 153 4.42 5.47 0.58
C ALA A 153 3.08 6.20 0.38
N ARG A 154 3.03 7.52 0.57
CA ARG A 154 1.82 8.31 0.26
C ARG A 154 1.43 8.21 -1.21
N HIS A 155 2.39 8.28 -2.13
CA HIS A 155 2.14 8.13 -3.57
C HIS A 155 1.57 6.76 -3.94
N ILE A 156 2.06 5.70 -3.32
CA ILE A 156 1.53 4.34 -3.50
C ILE A 156 0.03 4.29 -3.12
N ASN A 157 -0.36 4.99 -2.05
CA ASN A 157 -1.74 4.99 -1.60
C ASN A 157 -2.60 6.13 -2.14
N LEU A 158 -2.09 7.09 -2.93
CA LEU A 158 -2.85 8.30 -3.25
C LEU A 158 -4.15 8.01 -4.02
N ARG A 159 -4.08 7.05 -4.94
CA ARG A 159 -5.21 6.58 -5.78
C ARG A 159 -5.58 5.13 -5.51
N SER A 160 -5.13 4.56 -4.40
CA SER A 160 -5.41 3.15 -4.10
C SER A 160 -6.90 2.90 -3.92
N GLU A 161 -7.35 1.74 -4.38
CA GLU A 161 -8.71 1.25 -4.12
C GLU A 161 -8.71 -0.10 -3.39
N THR A 162 -7.52 -0.61 -3.06
CA THR A 162 -7.33 -1.93 -2.46
C THR A 162 -6.47 -1.85 -1.21
N ILE A 163 -6.80 -2.64 -0.19
CA ILE A 163 -6.02 -2.81 1.04
C ILE A 163 -4.60 -3.28 0.72
N ILE A 164 -4.40 -4.08 -0.34
CA ILE A 164 -3.05 -4.54 -0.70
C ILE A 164 -2.13 -3.39 -1.13
N GLU A 165 -2.64 -2.40 -1.87
CA GLU A 165 -1.88 -1.17 -2.16
C GLU A 165 -1.55 -0.42 -0.86
N TRP A 166 -2.51 -0.31 0.06
CA TRP A 166 -2.29 0.32 1.36
C TRP A 166 -1.25 -0.43 2.21
N LEU A 167 -1.28 -1.76 2.23
CA LEU A 167 -0.30 -2.58 2.96
C LEU A 167 1.11 -2.37 2.40
N VAL A 168 1.25 -2.25 1.08
CA VAL A 168 2.54 -1.93 0.46
C VAL A 168 2.98 -0.52 0.82
N ALA A 169 2.08 0.47 0.77
CA ALA A 169 2.37 1.83 1.24
C ALA A 169 2.82 1.82 2.72
N GLY A 170 2.09 1.15 3.60
CA GLY A 170 2.41 1.02 5.02
C GLY A 170 3.79 0.39 5.25
N ALA A 171 4.14 -0.67 4.52
CA ALA A 171 5.46 -1.29 4.60
C ALA A 171 6.59 -0.34 4.16
N VAL A 172 6.39 0.41 3.07
CA VAL A 172 7.38 1.40 2.58
C VAL A 172 7.50 2.58 3.54
N GLY A 173 6.39 3.09 4.07
CA GLY A 173 6.39 4.20 5.03
C GLY A 173 7.02 3.80 6.36
N GLY A 174 6.66 2.62 6.86
CA GLY A 174 7.25 2.02 8.06
C GLY A 174 8.74 1.74 7.90
N MET A 175 9.21 1.39 6.70
CA MET A 175 10.64 1.26 6.41
C MET A 175 11.38 2.59 6.62
N GLY A 176 10.83 3.70 6.14
CA GLY A 176 11.40 5.03 6.36
C GLY A 176 11.38 5.45 7.83
N ALA A 177 10.27 5.20 8.54
CA ALA A 177 10.16 5.49 9.97
C ALA A 177 11.17 4.69 10.81
N LYS A 178 11.26 3.37 10.56
CA LYS A 178 12.21 2.49 11.25
C LYS A 178 13.66 2.89 11.00
N PHE A 179 14.00 3.27 9.76
CA PHE A 179 15.32 3.79 9.44
C PHE A 179 15.70 4.99 10.32
N VAL A 180 14.76 5.92 10.57
CA VAL A 180 14.97 7.04 11.50
C VAL A 180 15.22 6.54 12.92
N THR A 181 14.43 5.56 13.39
CA THR A 181 14.59 5.02 14.74
C THR A 181 15.89 4.25 14.95
N GLU A 182 16.36 3.56 13.92
CA GLU A 182 17.63 2.81 13.91
C GLU A 182 18.86 3.75 13.87
N HIS A 183 18.66 5.02 13.47
CA HIS A 183 19.73 5.97 13.20
C HIS A 183 19.47 7.36 13.85
N PRO A 184 19.50 7.45 15.19
CA PRO A 184 19.16 8.68 15.92
C PRO A 184 20.06 9.88 15.60
N GLN A 185 21.26 9.66 15.03
CA GLN A 185 22.12 10.73 14.54
C GLN A 185 21.47 11.59 13.44
N LEU A 186 20.43 11.10 12.74
CA LEU A 186 19.67 11.88 11.76
C LEU A 186 18.98 13.11 12.39
N ALA A 187 18.80 13.15 13.71
CA ALA A 187 18.34 14.34 14.43
C ALA A 187 19.29 15.56 14.31
N LYS A 188 20.52 15.33 13.83
CA LYS A 188 21.53 16.36 13.55
C LYS A 188 21.56 16.79 12.08
N ALA A 189 20.85 16.08 11.19
CA ALA A 189 20.78 16.44 9.77
C ALA A 189 20.04 17.77 9.57
N THR A 190 20.48 18.56 8.61
CA THR A 190 19.80 19.76 8.13
C THR A 190 18.39 19.42 7.65
N TRP A 191 18.24 18.26 6.99
CA TRP A 191 16.99 17.79 6.38
C TRP A 191 16.04 17.07 7.34
N LYS A 192 16.27 17.11 8.66
CA LYS A 192 15.38 16.45 9.63
C LYS A 192 13.94 16.98 9.59
N THR A 193 13.76 18.27 9.30
CA THR A 193 12.44 18.92 9.21
C THR A 193 11.61 18.38 8.05
N ASP A 194 12.27 17.96 6.98
CA ASP A 194 11.63 17.35 5.82
C ASP A 194 11.14 15.91 6.12
N ILE A 195 11.85 15.18 6.98
CA ILE A 195 11.36 13.91 7.54
C ILE A 195 10.12 14.17 8.42
N GLN A 196 10.19 15.14 9.33
CA GLN A 196 9.07 15.51 10.21
C GLN A 196 7.83 15.92 9.41
N GLN A 197 8.03 16.69 8.33
CA GLN A 197 6.96 17.07 7.41
C GLN A 197 6.37 15.83 6.72
N ALA A 198 7.20 14.95 6.17
CA ALA A 198 6.73 13.72 5.52
C ALA A 198 5.93 12.83 6.49
N ILE A 199 6.38 12.68 7.75
CA ILE A 199 5.63 11.96 8.78
C ILE A 199 4.30 12.66 9.08
N THR A 200 4.32 13.98 9.26
CA THR A 200 3.10 14.75 9.56
C THR A 200 2.04 14.59 8.46
N GLU A 201 2.46 14.66 7.20
CA GLU A 201 1.59 14.45 6.04
C GLU A 201 1.10 13.00 5.93
N ALA A 202 1.85 12.03 6.46
CA ALA A 202 1.50 10.61 6.45
C ALA A 202 0.61 10.18 7.62
N THR A 203 0.57 10.92 8.73
CA THR A 203 0.00 10.45 10.02
C THR A 203 -1.40 10.97 10.42
N PRO A 204 -2.16 11.83 9.70
CA PRO A 204 -3.36 12.46 10.27
C PRO A 204 -4.48 11.44 10.57
N GLY A 205 -4.49 10.84 11.77
CA GLY A 205 -5.46 9.87 12.31
C GLY A 205 -5.64 8.56 11.52
N ASP A 206 -5.30 8.55 10.24
CA ASP A 206 -5.55 7.53 9.24
C ASP A 206 -4.33 7.45 8.32
N PRO A 207 -3.28 6.70 8.72
CA PRO A 207 -2.03 6.67 7.98
C PRO A 207 -2.24 6.33 6.50
N PHE A 208 -1.78 7.23 5.64
CA PHE A 208 -1.95 7.17 4.19
C PHE A 208 -3.41 7.14 3.68
N GLY A 209 -4.44 7.26 4.52
CA GLY A 209 -5.84 7.24 4.08
C GLY A 209 -6.40 5.82 3.92
N LEU A 210 -6.18 4.92 4.90
CA LEU A 210 -6.74 3.58 4.90
C LEU A 210 -8.27 3.61 4.85
N LYS A 211 -8.95 4.50 5.57
CA LYS A 211 -10.43 4.51 5.59
C LYS A 211 -11.02 4.76 4.20
N ARG A 212 -10.39 5.63 3.42
CA ARG A 212 -10.74 5.85 1.99
C ARG A 212 -10.57 4.55 1.21
N THR A 213 -9.48 3.83 1.45
CA THR A 213 -9.16 2.55 0.80
C THR A 213 -10.18 1.46 1.18
N LEU A 214 -10.54 1.34 2.46
CA LEU A 214 -11.57 0.40 2.95
C LEU A 214 -12.94 0.66 2.30
N LYS A 215 -13.31 1.93 2.14
CA LYS A 215 -14.55 2.34 1.46
C LYS A 215 -14.52 2.00 -0.03
N ALA A 216 -13.39 2.20 -0.70
CA ALA A 216 -13.22 1.86 -2.11
C ALA A 216 -13.28 0.34 -2.33
N GLU A 217 -12.53 -0.43 -1.54
CA GLU A 217 -12.52 -1.90 -1.65
C GLU A 217 -13.90 -2.50 -1.36
N ARG A 218 -14.65 -1.93 -0.41
CA ARG A 218 -16.06 -2.28 -0.19
C ARG A 218 -16.88 -2.13 -1.46
N ALA A 219 -16.79 -0.98 -2.11
CA ALA A 219 -17.56 -0.68 -3.30
C ALA A 219 -17.23 -1.67 -4.42
N VAL A 220 -15.95 -2.01 -4.59
CA VAL A 220 -15.50 -3.05 -5.54
C VAL A 220 -16.05 -4.43 -5.16
N ALA A 221 -15.97 -4.82 -3.89
CA ALA A 221 -16.42 -6.13 -3.41
C ALA A 221 -17.93 -6.33 -3.61
N VAL A 222 -18.72 -5.35 -3.17
CA VAL A 222 -20.18 -5.34 -3.28
C VAL A 222 -20.61 -5.36 -4.74
N ARG A 223 -20.03 -4.49 -5.57
CA ARG A 223 -20.33 -4.46 -7.01
C ARG A 223 -20.01 -5.80 -7.67
N SER A 224 -18.86 -6.39 -7.35
CA SER A 224 -18.43 -7.67 -7.93
C SER A 224 -19.36 -8.82 -7.54
N LEU A 225 -19.87 -8.85 -6.31
CA LEU A 225 -20.88 -9.82 -5.87
C LEU A 225 -22.17 -9.68 -6.67
N ARG A 226 -22.70 -8.45 -6.78
CA ARG A 226 -23.93 -8.16 -7.51
C ARG A 226 -23.81 -8.48 -9.01
N GLU A 227 -22.66 -8.18 -9.61
CA GLU A 227 -22.40 -8.40 -11.04
C GLU A 227 -21.89 -9.81 -11.39
N ASN A 228 -21.75 -10.71 -10.40
CA ASN A 228 -21.15 -12.03 -10.57
C ASN A 228 -19.72 -12.00 -11.18
N LYS A 229 -18.94 -10.98 -10.82
CA LYS A 229 -17.54 -10.78 -11.22
C LYS A 229 -16.53 -11.13 -10.13
N VAL A 230 -16.99 -11.79 -9.06
CA VAL A 230 -16.07 -12.28 -8.03
C VAL A 230 -15.19 -13.40 -8.59
N PRO A 231 -13.86 -13.37 -8.39
CA PRO A 231 -12.98 -14.44 -8.82
C PRO A 231 -13.39 -15.82 -8.27
N ASP A 232 -13.12 -16.88 -9.03
CA ASP A 232 -13.32 -18.24 -8.52
C ASP A 232 -12.22 -18.58 -7.51
N MET A 233 -12.62 -18.67 -6.23
CA MET A 233 -11.71 -18.93 -5.13
C MET A 233 -11.63 -20.41 -4.75
N SER A 234 -12.29 -21.31 -5.48
CA SER A 234 -12.37 -22.74 -5.13
C SER A 234 -11.00 -23.41 -5.03
N GLY A 235 -10.06 -23.04 -5.90
CA GLY A 235 -8.67 -23.53 -5.87
C GLY A 235 -7.89 -23.13 -4.61
N MET A 236 -8.36 -22.14 -3.86
CA MET A 236 -7.77 -21.67 -2.59
C MET A 236 -8.60 -22.09 -1.37
N GLY A 237 -9.50 -23.08 -1.52
CA GLY A 237 -10.43 -23.49 -0.47
C GLY A 237 -11.55 -22.48 -0.19
N GLY A 238 -11.72 -21.49 -1.06
CA GLY A 238 -12.78 -20.50 -1.00
C GLY A 238 -14.07 -20.95 -1.70
N ARG A 239 -15.11 -20.13 -1.59
CA ARG A 239 -16.38 -20.34 -2.29
C ARG A 239 -16.24 -20.05 -3.78
N ASN A 240 -16.79 -20.92 -4.63
CA ASN A 240 -17.04 -20.56 -6.03
C ASN A 240 -18.28 -19.64 -6.11
N TRP A 241 -18.06 -18.34 -6.19
CA TRP A 241 -19.15 -17.35 -6.23
C TRP A 241 -19.97 -17.38 -7.52
N LYS A 242 -19.40 -17.94 -8.59
CA LYS A 242 -20.09 -18.07 -9.89
C LYS A 242 -21.22 -19.08 -9.84
N THR A 243 -21.17 -20.05 -8.92
CA THR A 243 -22.22 -21.06 -8.75
C THR A 243 -23.28 -20.67 -7.72
N VAL A 244 -23.13 -19.53 -7.04
CA VAL A 244 -24.08 -19.05 -6.03
C VAL A 244 -25.30 -18.42 -6.73
N PRO A 245 -26.54 -18.63 -6.26
CA PRO A 245 -27.70 -17.93 -6.82
C PRO A 245 -27.60 -16.41 -6.66
N GLN A 246 -28.10 -15.64 -7.64
CA GLN A 246 -28.05 -14.17 -7.62
C GLN A 246 -28.66 -13.58 -6.33
N ALA A 247 -29.85 -14.05 -5.93
CA ALA A 247 -30.52 -13.57 -4.72
C ALA A 247 -29.66 -13.76 -3.45
N GLU A 248 -28.89 -14.85 -3.37
CA GLU A 248 -27.97 -15.07 -2.26
C GLU A 248 -26.77 -14.14 -2.33
N ARG A 249 -26.22 -13.87 -3.53
CA ARG A 249 -25.14 -12.87 -3.70
C ARG A 249 -25.58 -11.47 -3.32
N ASP A 250 -26.80 -11.08 -3.71
CA ASP A 250 -27.36 -9.76 -3.37
C ASP A 250 -27.54 -9.60 -1.86
N GLN A 251 -28.05 -10.64 -1.21
CA GLN A 251 -28.18 -10.67 0.25
C GLN A 251 -26.81 -10.51 0.93
N ILE A 252 -25.82 -11.29 0.49
CA ILE A 252 -24.44 -11.21 1.02
C ILE A 252 -23.83 -9.83 0.75
N ALA A 253 -24.06 -9.23 -0.41
CA ALA A 253 -23.59 -7.88 -0.72
C ALA A 253 -24.19 -6.84 0.26
N ASN A 254 -25.49 -6.94 0.56
CA ASN A 254 -26.14 -6.06 1.53
C ASN A 254 -25.62 -6.26 2.96
N ASP A 255 -25.38 -7.50 3.36
CA ASP A 255 -24.82 -7.81 4.68
C ASP A 255 -23.37 -7.34 4.81
N LEU A 256 -22.60 -7.40 3.72
CA LEU A 256 -21.24 -6.87 3.65
C LEU A 256 -21.21 -5.34 3.79
N GLU A 257 -22.12 -4.64 3.12
CA GLU A 257 -22.26 -3.18 3.26
C GLU A 257 -22.49 -2.78 4.72
N LYS A 258 -23.49 -3.40 5.37
CA LYS A 258 -23.82 -3.16 6.78
C LYS A 258 -22.67 -3.49 7.72
N LEU A 259 -21.98 -4.61 7.49
CA LEU A 259 -20.84 -4.99 8.30
C LEU A 259 -19.72 -3.96 8.20
N TRP A 260 -19.46 -3.44 7.00
CA TRP A 260 -18.43 -2.40 6.81
C TRP A 260 -18.77 -1.07 7.45
N ASP A 261 -20.03 -0.65 7.41
CA ASP A 261 -20.45 0.56 8.11
C ASP A 261 -20.15 0.44 9.62
N ARG A 262 -20.44 -0.74 10.21
CA ARG A 262 -20.12 -1.04 11.61
C ARG A 262 -18.62 -1.12 11.88
N VAL A 263 -17.83 -1.65 10.95
CA VAL A 263 -16.36 -1.67 11.05
C VAL A 263 -15.81 -0.25 11.05
N LEU A 264 -16.28 0.62 10.16
CA LEU A 264 -15.85 2.02 10.09
C LEU A 264 -16.26 2.80 11.34
N GLU A 265 -17.47 2.58 11.85
CA GLU A 265 -17.92 3.17 13.12
C GLU A 265 -17.07 2.67 14.30
N ALA A 266 -16.79 1.37 14.36
CA ALA A 266 -15.91 0.80 15.38
C ALA A 266 -14.50 1.37 15.29
N TRP A 267 -13.98 1.59 14.08
CA TRP A 267 -12.64 2.14 13.83
C TRP A 267 -12.43 3.52 14.46
N ASP A 268 -13.44 4.38 14.43
CA ASP A 268 -13.38 5.75 14.94
C ASP A 268 -13.66 5.84 16.45
N ALA A 269 -13.99 4.73 17.10
CA ALA A 269 -14.32 4.73 18.51
C ALA A 269 -13.07 4.80 19.39
N PRO A 270 -13.14 5.42 20.59
CA PRO A 270 -12.04 5.43 21.56
C PRO A 270 -11.57 4.02 21.96
N ASP A 271 -12.47 3.03 21.88
CA ASP A 271 -12.27 1.61 22.18
C ASP A 271 -12.23 0.74 20.92
N ALA A 272 -11.73 1.28 19.80
CA ALA A 272 -11.80 0.66 18.48
C ALA A 272 -11.39 -0.82 18.45
N GLN A 273 -10.26 -1.18 19.07
CA GLN A 273 -9.79 -2.56 19.14
C GLN A 273 -10.80 -3.51 19.83
N ALA A 274 -11.45 -3.07 20.91
CA ALA A 274 -12.43 -3.88 21.62
C ALA A 274 -13.69 -4.08 20.77
N LYS A 275 -14.16 -3.03 20.09
CA LYS A 275 -15.31 -3.09 19.18
C LYS A 275 -15.04 -3.94 17.94
N LEU A 276 -13.88 -3.80 17.32
CA LEU A 276 -13.46 -4.64 16.19
C LEU A 276 -13.39 -6.12 16.60
N ASN A 277 -12.84 -6.44 17.78
CA ASN A 277 -12.83 -7.80 18.32
C ASN A 277 -14.24 -8.35 18.62
N ALA A 278 -15.17 -7.49 19.06
CA ALA A 278 -16.57 -7.88 19.22
C ALA A 278 -17.22 -8.21 17.88
N LEU A 279 -16.99 -7.39 16.85
CA LEU A 279 -17.44 -7.67 15.49
C LEU A 279 -16.87 -9.00 14.98
N VAL A 280 -15.56 -9.25 15.15
CA VAL A 280 -14.90 -10.51 14.75
C VAL A 280 -15.64 -11.72 15.30
N ARG A 281 -15.93 -11.73 16.60
CA ARG A 281 -16.66 -12.81 17.28
C ARG A 281 -18.08 -12.99 16.76
N GLU A 282 -18.76 -11.91 16.41
CA GLU A 282 -20.09 -11.97 15.81
C GLU A 282 -20.05 -12.60 14.41
N ALA A 283 -19.10 -12.16 13.56
CA ALA A 283 -19.01 -12.66 12.19
C ALA A 283 -18.59 -14.14 12.11
N ASP A 284 -17.92 -14.68 13.13
CA ASP A 284 -17.59 -16.11 13.21
C ASP A 284 -18.81 -17.04 13.17
N SER A 285 -19.99 -16.52 13.52
CA SER A 285 -21.28 -17.23 13.44
C SER A 285 -22.06 -16.98 12.13
N SER A 286 -21.53 -16.13 11.24
CA SER A 286 -22.21 -15.66 10.03
C SER A 286 -21.57 -16.22 8.74
N PRO A 287 -22.22 -16.06 7.57
CA PRO A 287 -21.59 -16.31 6.27
C PRO A 287 -20.34 -15.46 5.98
N MET A 288 -20.09 -14.40 6.78
CA MET A 288 -18.91 -13.51 6.68
C MET A 288 -17.68 -14.01 7.44
N LYS A 289 -17.71 -15.24 7.95
CA LYS A 289 -16.58 -15.85 8.66
C LYS A 289 -15.29 -15.73 7.85
N GLY A 290 -14.24 -15.24 8.51
CA GLY A 290 -12.90 -15.05 7.93
C GLY A 290 -12.61 -13.64 7.40
N LEU A 291 -13.63 -12.81 7.17
CA LEU A 291 -13.45 -11.43 6.71
C LEU A 291 -12.89 -10.50 7.80
N LEU A 292 -13.46 -10.56 8.99
CA LEU A 292 -13.09 -9.63 10.08
C LEU A 292 -11.70 -9.87 10.69
N PRO A 293 -11.19 -11.11 10.81
CA PRO A 293 -9.80 -11.33 11.23
C PRO A 293 -8.77 -10.63 10.33
N ALA A 294 -9.06 -10.45 9.04
CA ALA A 294 -8.21 -9.68 8.13
C ALA A 294 -8.20 -8.19 8.50
N ILE A 295 -9.36 -7.61 8.82
CA ILE A 295 -9.47 -6.20 9.24
C ILE A 295 -8.76 -5.96 10.57
N ASP A 296 -8.91 -6.86 11.55
CA ASP A 296 -8.19 -6.75 12.83
C ASP A 296 -6.66 -6.70 12.61
N LYS A 297 -6.13 -7.52 11.70
CA LYS A 297 -4.71 -7.46 11.31
C LYS A 297 -4.34 -6.13 10.63
N VAL A 298 -5.20 -5.61 9.77
CA VAL A 298 -4.99 -4.30 9.13
C VAL A 298 -5.00 -3.18 10.17
N TYR A 299 -5.92 -3.21 11.14
CA TYR A 299 -6.01 -2.26 12.24
C TYR A 299 -4.73 -2.29 13.10
N LYS A 300 -4.26 -3.48 13.49
CA LYS A 300 -2.98 -3.63 14.20
C LYS A 300 -1.78 -3.12 13.39
N SER A 301 -1.84 -3.26 12.07
CA SER A 301 -0.81 -2.71 11.18
C SER A 301 -0.83 -1.18 11.18
N VAL A 302 -2.01 -0.55 11.26
CA VAL A 302 -2.15 0.91 11.47
C VAL A 302 -1.55 1.33 12.79
N GLU A 303 -1.90 0.67 13.90
CA GLU A 303 -1.36 1.01 15.22
C GLU A 303 0.17 0.88 15.25
N SER A 304 0.71 -0.21 14.68
CA SER A 304 2.15 -0.40 14.55
C SER A 304 2.80 0.73 13.75
N LEU A 305 2.22 1.11 12.62
CA LEU A 305 2.76 2.17 11.77
C LEU A 305 2.69 3.55 12.45
N GLN A 306 1.60 3.85 13.16
CA GLN A 306 1.47 5.06 13.97
C GLN A 306 2.51 5.11 15.09
N SER A 307 2.77 3.96 15.73
CA SER A 307 3.81 3.83 16.74
C SER A 307 5.20 4.10 16.15
N ASP A 308 5.51 3.51 14.99
CA ASP A 308 6.78 3.73 14.28
C ASP A 308 6.96 5.22 13.92
N PHE A 309 5.92 5.88 13.38
CA PHE A 309 5.97 7.31 13.07
C PHE A 309 6.11 8.19 14.31
N SER A 310 5.45 7.85 15.41
CA SER A 310 5.56 8.57 16.68
C SER A 310 6.98 8.46 17.26
N ALA A 311 7.55 7.26 17.24
CA ALA A 311 8.91 6.99 17.68
C ALA A 311 9.95 7.75 16.84
N ALA A 312 9.80 7.73 15.50
CA ALA A 312 10.65 8.48 14.60
C ALA A 312 10.57 9.99 14.88
N ASN A 313 9.37 10.54 15.03
CA ASN A 313 9.19 11.96 15.37
C ASN A 313 9.79 12.34 16.73
N ALA A 314 9.72 11.46 17.72
CA ALA A 314 10.31 11.71 19.04
C ALA A 314 11.84 11.84 18.96
N ILE A 315 12.49 11.07 18.10
CA ILE A 315 13.95 11.13 17.88
C ILE A 315 14.38 12.42 17.18
N LEU A 316 13.54 12.98 16.30
CA LEU A 316 13.87 14.17 15.51
C LEU A 316 13.69 15.50 16.27
N ARG A 317 13.02 15.47 17.43
CA ARG A 317 12.81 16.63 18.33
C ARG A 317 14.08 16.94 19.11
#